data_AF-A0A2M8SA72-F1
#
_entry.id   AF-A0A2M8SA72-F1
#
_cell.length_a   1.000
_cell.length_b   1.000
_cell.length_c   1.000
_cell.angle_alpha   90.00
_cell.angle_beta   90.00
_cell.angle_gamma   90.00
#
_symmetry.space_group_name_H-M   'P 1'
#
loop_
_entity.id
_entity.type
_entity.pdbx_description
1 polymer ?
#
loop_
_entity_poly.entity_id
_entity_poly.type
_entity_poly.pdbx_seq_one_letter_code
_entity_poly.pdbx_strand_id
1 'polypeptide(L)' 'MEIVNEDEELSQRALELAGNLSQSKAYDAFYLALAEKLVAEFWTADERLFNRCRKDLKLSWVHWIEEL' A
#
# COMPACT_ATOMS: atom_id res chain seq x y z
N MET A 1 15.90 -9.27 -8.03
CA MET A 1 14.99 -9.04 -6.89
C MET A 1 15.72 -8.06 -5.99
N GLU A 2 15.23 -6.83 -5.90
CA GLU A 2 15.79 -5.83 -5.00
C GLU A 2 15.16 -6.03 -3.61
N ILE A 3 15.98 -5.92 -2.56
CA ILE A 3 15.51 -6.00 -1.17
C ILE A 3 15.63 -4.60 -0.60
N VAL A 4 14.49 -4.02 -0.21
CA VAL A 4 14.43 -2.76 0.51
C VAL A 4 14.19 -3.10 1.98
N ASN A 5 15.11 -2.70 2.85
CA ASN A 5 14.93 -2.86 4.29
C ASN A 5 13.94 -1.82 4.81
N GLU A 6 13.23 -2.18 5.87
CA GLU A 6 12.47 -1.20 6.63
C GLU A 6 13.39 -0.16 7.27
N ASP A 7 12.97 1.10 7.20
CA ASP A 7 13.53 2.20 7.97
C ASP A 7 12.41 2.88 8.77
N GLU A 8 12.80 3.82 9.63
CA GLU A 8 11.87 4.52 10.53
C GLU A 8 10.79 5.27 9.74
N GLU A 9 11.16 5.94 8.65
CA GLU A 9 10.24 6.70 7.80
C GLU A 9 9.21 5.77 7.13
N LEU A 10 9.67 4.65 6.55
CA LEU A 10 8.79 3.66 5.95
C LEU A 10 7.85 3.04 6.98
N SER A 11 8.35 2.73 8.17
CA SER A 11 7.57 2.13 9.25
C SER A 11 6.50 3.08 9.77
N GLN A 12 6.85 4.37 9.92
CA GLN A 12 5.91 5.41 10.33
C GLN A 12 4.81 5.59 9.29
N ARG A 13 5.18 5.62 8.00
CA ARG A 13 4.21 5.75 6.91
C ARG A 13 3.29 4.54 6.80
N ALA A 14 3.83 3.34 6.96
CA ALA A 14 3.04 2.11 6.99
C ALA A 14 2.02 2.12 8.14
N LEU A 15 2.40 2.63 9.31
CA LEU A 15 1.50 2.74 10.46
C LEU A 15 0.33 3.70 10.19
N GLU A 16 0.61 4.86 9.58
CA GLU A 16 -0.43 5.81 9.17
C GLU A 16 -1.41 5.21 8.17
N LEU A 17 -0.89 4.55 7.13
CA LEU A 17 -1.71 3.90 6.10
C LEU A 17 -2.56 2.77 6.70
N ALA A 18 -1.99 1.96 7.60
CA ALA A 18 -2.73 0.90 8.29
C ALA A 18 -3.89 1.47 9.13
N GLY A 19 -3.67 2.61 9.79
CA GLY A 19 -4.72 3.34 10.52
C GLY A 19 -5.83 3.83 9.58
N ASN A 20 -5.45 4.47 8.48
CA ASN A 20 -6.40 4.99 7.48
C ASN A 20 -7.22 3.88 6.81
N LEU A 21 -6.62 2.71 6.60
CA LEU A 21 -7.27 1.53 6.01
C LEU A 21 -8.02 0.67 7.05
N SER A 22 -7.99 1.07 8.33
CA SER A 22 -8.55 0.30 9.47
C SER A 22 -8.07 -1.15 9.48
N GLN A 23 -6.79 -1.39 9.18
CA GLN A 23 -6.23 -2.73 9.13
C GLN A 23 -5.73 -3.18 10.51
N SER A 24 -6.05 -4.42 10.88
CA SER A 24 -5.50 -5.02 12.10
C SER A 24 -4.03 -5.45 11.96
N LYS A 25 -3.51 -5.53 10.73
CA LYS A 25 -2.12 -5.86 10.42
C LYS A 25 -1.57 -4.85 9.43
N ALA A 26 -0.34 -4.38 9.63
CA ALA A 26 0.28 -3.36 8.79
C ALA A 26 1.00 -3.90 7.53
N TYR A 27 0.95 -5.21 7.26
CA TYR A 27 1.71 -5.80 6.14
C TYR A 27 1.39 -5.18 4.78
N ASP A 28 0.11 -5.02 4.45
CA ASP A 28 -0.29 -4.38 3.18
C ASP A 28 0.14 -2.91 3.15
N ALA A 29 0.04 -2.24 4.30
CA ALA A 29 0.43 -0.86 4.46
C ALA A 29 1.94 -0.63 4.28
N PHE A 30 2.79 -1.62 4.64
CA PHE A 30 4.22 -1.57 4.34
C PHE A 30 4.49 -1.60 2.84
N TYR A 31 3.81 -2.46 2.08
CA TYR A 31 3.98 -2.49 0.62
C TYR A 31 3.42 -1.24 -0.06
N LEU A 32 2.33 -0.68 0.46
CA LEU A 32 1.80 0.60 -0.01
C LEU A 32 2.77 1.75 0.27
N ALA A 33 3.29 1.86 1.49
CA ALA A 33 4.28 2.88 1.85
C ALA A 33 5.56 2.76 0.99
N LEU A 34 5.97 1.53 0.70
CA LEU A 34 7.13 1.27 -0.15
C LEU A 34 6.88 1.70 -1.59
N ALA A 35 5.72 1.37 -2.16
CA ALA A 35 5.34 1.79 -3.51
C ALA A 35 5.24 3.33 -3.62
N GLU A 36 4.68 3.99 -2.59
CA GLU A 36 4.63 5.45 -2.51
C GLU A 36 6.04 6.07 -2.48
N LYS A 37 6.95 5.52 -1.66
CA LYS A 37 8.35 5.97 -1.57
C LYS A 37 9.11 5.80 -2.89
N LEU A 38 8.85 4.72 -3.60
CA LEU A 38 9.50 4.40 -4.88
C LEU A 38 8.83 5.06 -6.09
N VAL A 39 7.70 5.77 -5.89
CA VAL A 39 6.86 6.30 -6.98
C VAL A 39 6.51 5.19 -7.99
N ALA A 40 6.12 4.03 -7.46
CA ALA A 40 5.85 2.82 -8.21
C ALA A 40 4.35 2.48 -8.23
N GLU A 41 3.92 1.80 -9.29
CA GLU A 41 2.59 1.21 -9.35
C GLU A 41 2.48 0.03 -8.38
N PHE A 42 1.39 -0.02 -7.61
CA PHE A 42 1.11 -1.09 -6.67
C PHE A 42 -0.01 -1.98 -7.19
N TRP A 43 0.30 -3.23 -7.48
CA TRP A 43 -0.65 -4.21 -7.98
C TRP A 43 -1.06 -5.16 -6.86
N THR A 44 -2.38 -5.31 -6.66
CA THR A 44 -2.93 -6.26 -5.69
C THR A 44 -3.96 -7.18 -6.34
N ALA A 45 -4.02 -8.42 -5.87
CA ALA A 45 -5.13 -9.33 -6.17
C ALA A 45 -6.27 -9.20 -5.14
N ASP A 46 -6.03 -8.52 -4.01
CA ASP A 46 -7.06 -8.28 -3.00
C ASP A 46 -7.96 -7.10 -3.43
N GLU A 47 -9.14 -7.44 -3.91
CA GLU A 47 -10.16 -6.49 -4.33
C GLU A 47 -10.61 -5.55 -3.19
N ARG A 48 -10.64 -6.03 -1.94
CA ARG A 48 -11.04 -5.21 -0.78
C ARG A 48 -9.97 -4.17 -0.45
N LEU A 49 -8.70 -4.56 -0.53
CA LEU A 49 -7.58 -3.63 -0.38
C LEU A 49 -7.62 -2.57 -1.48
N PHE A 50 -7.75 -2.98 -2.74
CA PHE A 50 -7.86 -2.08 -3.89
C PHE A 50 -9.01 -1.08 -3.71
N ASN A 51 -10.21 -1.57 -3.38
CA ASN A 51 -11.39 -0.75 -3.18
C ASN A 51 -11.17 0.32 -2.09
N ARG A 52 -10.60 -0.05 -0.94
CA ARG A 52 -10.29 0.92 0.14
C ARG A 52 -9.24 1.94 -0.29
N CYS A 53 -8.17 1.50 -0.94
CA CYS A 53 -7.12 2.41 -1.41
C CYS A 53 -7.64 3.42 -2.44
N ARG A 54 -8.46 2.98 -3.40
CA ARG A 54 -9.02 3.83 -4.45
C ARG A 54 -10.15 4.73 -3.94
N LYS A 55 -11.06 4.22 -3.12
CA LYS A 55 -12.26 4.96 -2.69
C LYS A 55 -11.99 5.85 -1.49
N ASP A 56 -11.28 5.34 -0.49
CA ASP A 56 -11.12 6.03 0.79
C ASP A 56 -9.87 6.93 0.77
N LEU A 57 -8.74 6.39 0.30
CA LEU A 57 -7.45 7.09 0.28
C LEU A 57 -7.14 7.78 -1.05
N LYS A 58 -7.94 7.52 -2.11
CA LYS A 58 -7.78 8.09 -3.46
C LYS A 58 -6.39 7.87 -4.08
N LEU A 59 -5.76 6.73 -3.79
CA LEU A 59 -4.43 6.39 -4.30
C LEU A 59 -4.52 5.98 -5.79
N SER A 60 -4.06 6.85 -6.68
CA SER A 60 -4.22 6.66 -8.13
C SER A 60 -3.32 5.59 -8.74
N TRP A 61 -2.27 5.18 -8.02
CA TRP A 61 -1.23 4.23 -8.42
C TRP A 61 -1.49 2.80 -7.89
N VAL A 62 -2.66 2.54 -7.31
CA VAL A 62 -3.05 1.21 -6.81
C VAL A 62 -3.94 0.50 -7.82
N HIS A 63 -3.47 -0.60 -8.40
CA HIS A 63 -4.15 -1.34 -9.46
C HIS A 63 -4.64 -2.71 -8.99
N TRP A 64 -5.74 -3.16 -9.59
CA TRP A 64 -6.24 -4.51 -9.38
C TRP A 64 -5.76 -5.43 -10.49
N ILE A 65 -5.28 -6.61 -10.14
CA ILE A 65 -4.65 -7.53 -11.10
C ILE A 65 -5.61 -7.99 -12.22
N GLU A 66 -6.93 -7.94 -12.01
CA GLU A 66 -7.93 -8.27 -13.03
C GLU A 66 -8.16 -7.13 -14.05
N GLU A 67 -7.49 -5.98 -13.90
CA GLU A 67 -7.43 -4.93 -14.92
C GLU A 67 -6.51 -5.28 -16.11
N LEU A 68 -5.74 -6.37 -16.01
CA LEU A 68 -4.75 -6.82 -17.01
C LEU A 68 -5.34 -7.68 -18.14
#